data_AF-Q4C6E0-F1
#
_entry.id   AF-Q4C6E0-F1
#
_cell.length_a   1.000
_cell.length_b   1.000
_cell.length_c   1.000
_cell.angle_alpha   90.00
_cell.angle_beta   90.00
_cell.angle_gamma   90.00
#
_symmetry.space_group_name_H-M   'P 1'
#
loop_
_entity.id
_entity.type
_entity.pdbx_description
1 polymer ?
#
loop_
_entity_poly.entity_id
_entity_poly.type
_entity_poly.pdbx_seq_one_letter_code
_entity_poly.pdbx_strand_id
1 'polypeptide(L)'
;MLRAWTVSRKKNRTPLIEALRKYFSYGRRGKWTFQTNGMVLYYHAETEIKRHQLVRAEVSPYDGNWTYWSKRRGIYTGTPMRVSKLLKKQKGICPICKQHFTPDDLIEVDHIIPKSKGGKDRYDNLQALHRHCHDAKSKNDYLYDWLDNGYEWKDDVLTVPTTRD
;
A
#
# COMPACT_ATOMS: atom_id res chain seq x y z
N MET A 1 24.71 22.88 -19.27
CA MET A 1 23.53 22.77 -20.15
C MET A 1 22.45 23.83 -19.90
N LEU A 2 21.98 24.10 -18.67
CA LEU A 2 20.85 25.05 -18.46
C LEU A 2 21.16 26.54 -18.71
N ARG A 3 22.39 26.99 -18.46
CA ARG A 3 22.77 28.39 -18.75
C ARG A 3 22.79 28.69 -20.25
N ALA A 4 23.31 27.76 -21.06
CA ALA A 4 23.29 27.85 -22.52
C ALA A 4 21.84 27.84 -23.05
N TRP A 5 20.96 27.05 -22.44
CA TRP A 5 19.51 27.10 -22.73
C TRP A 5 18.88 28.45 -22.41
N THR A 6 19.26 29.10 -21.29
CA THR A 6 18.80 30.46 -21.01
C THR A 6 19.32 31.48 -22.03
N VAL A 7 20.56 31.31 -22.50
CA VAL A 7 21.14 32.14 -23.58
C VAL A 7 20.38 31.96 -24.88
N SER A 8 20.01 30.73 -25.25
CA SER A 8 19.30 30.46 -26.52
C SER A 8 17.87 31.00 -26.54
N ARG A 9 17.21 31.13 -25.38
CA ARG A 9 15.84 31.67 -25.27
C ARG A 9 15.76 33.17 -25.03
N LYS A 10 16.90 33.79 -24.71
CA LYS A 10 16.99 35.21 -24.43
C LYS A 10 16.63 35.99 -25.70
N LYS A 11 15.75 37.00 -25.59
CA LYS A 11 15.47 37.93 -26.71
C LYS A 11 16.74 38.74 -27.03
N ASN A 12 17.00 39.01 -28.31
CA ASN A 12 18.23 39.68 -28.78
C ASN A 12 18.58 40.96 -27.99
N ARG A 13 17.58 41.78 -27.64
CA ARG A 13 17.78 43.05 -26.91
C ARG A 13 17.87 42.93 -25.39
N THR A 14 17.49 41.80 -24.80
CA THR A 14 17.59 41.62 -23.35
C THR A 14 19.07 41.54 -22.95
N PRO A 15 19.52 42.04 -21.79
CA PRO A 15 20.86 41.74 -21.26
C PRO A 15 20.96 40.29 -20.75
N LEU A 16 22.13 39.65 -20.89
CA LEU A 16 22.30 38.25 -20.45
C LEU A 16 22.02 38.08 -18.96
N ILE A 17 22.48 39.03 -18.15
CA ILE A 17 22.28 39.02 -16.70
C ILE A 17 20.78 39.06 -16.33
N GLU A 18 19.97 39.81 -17.07
CA GLU A 18 18.53 39.90 -16.83
C GLU A 18 17.82 38.60 -17.19
N ALA A 19 18.19 37.96 -18.30
CA ALA A 19 17.66 36.65 -18.68
C ALA A 19 18.04 35.57 -17.66
N LEU A 20 19.26 35.60 -17.13
CA LEU A 20 19.71 34.66 -16.11
C LEU A 20 19.00 34.86 -14.76
N ARG A 21 18.76 36.11 -14.34
CA ARG A 21 18.06 36.42 -13.07
C ARG A 21 16.63 35.87 -13.00
N LYS A 22 16.02 35.56 -14.15
CA LYS A 22 14.67 34.95 -14.20
C LYS A 22 14.65 33.49 -13.74
N TYR A 23 15.74 32.76 -13.94
CA TYR A 23 15.80 31.32 -13.70
C TYR A 23 16.87 30.93 -12.68
N PHE A 24 17.86 31.78 -12.45
CA PHE A 24 18.98 31.52 -11.56
C PHE A 24 18.98 32.52 -10.41
N SER A 25 18.83 32.01 -9.20
CA SER A 25 18.89 32.81 -7.97
C SER A 25 19.62 32.05 -6.86
N TYR A 26 19.72 32.66 -5.69
CA TYR A 26 20.31 32.02 -4.53
C TYR A 26 19.34 30.94 -4.01
N GLY A 27 19.78 29.69 -3.99
CA GLY A 27 18.96 28.55 -3.57
C GLY A 27 19.68 27.69 -2.54
N ARG A 28 19.18 26.47 -2.30
CA ARG A 28 19.70 25.54 -1.28
C ARG A 28 21.21 25.27 -1.39
N ARG A 29 21.77 25.34 -2.60
CA ARG A 29 23.19 25.06 -2.88
C ARG A 29 23.97 26.32 -3.26
N GLY A 30 23.48 27.49 -2.86
CA GLY A 30 24.13 28.78 -3.07
C GLY A 30 23.72 29.48 -4.36
N LYS A 31 24.61 30.35 -4.85
CA LYS A 31 24.39 31.22 -6.00
C LYS A 31 24.32 30.39 -7.29
N TRP A 32 23.43 30.76 -8.21
CA TRP A 32 23.19 30.08 -9.49
C TRP A 32 22.39 28.77 -9.40
N THR A 33 21.45 28.68 -8.46
CA THR A 33 20.49 27.58 -8.43
C THR A 33 19.38 27.84 -9.46
N PHE A 34 19.06 26.84 -10.30
CA PHE A 34 17.95 26.92 -11.25
C PHE A 34 16.61 26.73 -10.51
N GLN A 35 15.82 27.79 -10.40
CA GLN A 35 14.57 27.80 -9.65
C GLN A 35 13.59 28.86 -10.16
N THR A 36 12.29 28.61 -9.97
CA THR A 36 11.18 29.52 -10.33
C THR A 36 9.99 29.27 -9.43
N ASN A 37 9.30 30.31 -8.97
CA ASN A 37 8.02 30.23 -8.24
C ASN A 37 7.93 29.09 -7.19
N GLY A 38 8.93 28.98 -6.30
CA GLY A 38 8.99 27.96 -5.25
C GLY A 38 9.41 26.56 -5.71
N MET A 39 9.58 26.33 -7.02
CA MET A 39 10.11 25.10 -7.58
C MET A 39 11.63 25.22 -7.79
N VAL A 40 12.38 24.25 -7.31
CA VAL A 40 13.83 24.16 -7.45
C VAL A 40 14.17 22.87 -8.17
N LEU A 41 15.10 22.92 -9.14
CA LEU A 41 15.58 21.72 -9.78
C LEU A 41 16.44 20.92 -8.79
N TYR A 42 16.00 19.71 -8.45
CA TYR A 42 16.76 18.78 -7.63
C TYR A 42 17.99 18.27 -8.38
N TYR A 43 19.10 18.17 -7.66
CA TYR A 43 20.22 17.37 -8.11
C TYR A 43 19.91 15.89 -7.95
N HIS A 44 20.53 15.06 -8.78
CA HIS A 44 20.43 13.60 -8.63
C HIS A 44 20.77 13.15 -7.20
N ALA A 45 21.79 13.77 -6.58
CA ALA A 45 22.20 13.49 -5.20
C ALA A 45 21.17 13.88 -4.12
N GLU A 46 20.16 14.68 -4.45
CA GLU A 46 19.06 15.07 -3.54
C GLU A 46 17.86 14.14 -3.66
N THR A 47 17.86 13.26 -4.66
CA THR A 47 16.81 12.25 -4.81
C THR A 47 17.01 11.19 -3.73
N GLU A 48 16.04 11.07 -2.83
CA GLU A 48 16.05 10.06 -1.78
C GLU A 48 16.16 8.65 -2.37
N ILE A 49 17.09 7.86 -1.83
CA ILE A 49 17.24 6.46 -2.23
C ILE A 49 16.19 5.61 -1.50
N LYS A 50 15.05 5.40 -2.15
CA LYS A 50 14.01 4.50 -1.65
C LYS A 50 14.41 3.05 -1.93
N ARG A 51 14.65 2.28 -0.87
CA ARG A 51 14.95 0.84 -0.97
C ARG A 51 13.66 0.07 -1.25
N HIS A 52 13.70 -0.77 -2.28
CA HIS A 52 12.59 -1.64 -2.64
C HIS A 52 12.94 -3.09 -2.33
N GLN A 53 11.98 -3.86 -1.83
CA GLN A 53 12.16 -5.31 -1.68
C GLN A 53 12.17 -5.96 -3.07
N LEU A 54 13.27 -6.63 -3.41
CA LEU A 54 13.39 -7.36 -4.69
C LEU A 54 12.28 -8.40 -4.83
N VAL A 55 11.82 -8.59 -6.07
CA VAL A 55 10.96 -9.73 -6.44
C VAL A 55 11.82 -10.99 -6.33
N ARG A 56 11.24 -12.12 -5.92
CA ARG A 56 11.98 -13.40 -5.86
C ARG A 56 12.36 -13.80 -7.29
N ALA A 57 13.51 -14.44 -7.50
CA ALA A 57 13.99 -14.71 -8.85
C ALA A 57 13.07 -15.70 -9.60
N GLU A 58 12.41 -16.58 -8.86
CA GLU A 58 11.59 -17.69 -9.37
C GLU A 58 10.14 -17.30 -9.64
N VAL A 59 9.72 -16.08 -9.29
CA VAL A 59 8.31 -15.64 -9.40
C VAL A 59 8.13 -14.63 -10.53
N SER A 60 7.03 -14.77 -11.24
CA SER A 60 6.65 -13.92 -12.39
C SER A 60 5.23 -13.41 -12.20
N PRO A 61 4.87 -12.18 -12.62
CA PRO A 61 3.48 -11.72 -12.59
C PRO A 61 2.47 -12.65 -13.28
N TYR A 62 2.96 -13.60 -14.10
CA TYR A 62 2.19 -14.55 -14.89
C TYR A 62 2.33 -16.00 -14.42
N ASP A 63 2.96 -16.26 -13.28
CA ASP A 63 3.19 -17.62 -12.73
C ASP A 63 1.95 -18.24 -12.03
N GLY A 64 0.84 -17.52 -11.95
CA GLY A 64 -0.36 -17.96 -11.24
C GLY A 64 -0.28 -17.83 -9.72
N ASN A 65 0.83 -17.32 -9.16
CA ASN A 65 1.03 -17.10 -7.73
C ASN A 65 0.30 -15.84 -7.24
N TRP A 66 -1.02 -15.90 -7.30
CA TRP A 66 -1.89 -14.77 -7.02
C TRP A 66 -1.83 -14.33 -5.56
N THR A 67 -1.49 -15.21 -4.61
CA THR A 67 -1.32 -14.83 -3.20
C THR A 67 -0.06 -13.98 -2.98
N TYR A 68 1.06 -14.31 -3.64
CA TYR A 68 2.26 -13.48 -3.63
C TYR A 68 2.00 -12.09 -4.22
N TRP A 69 1.39 -12.03 -5.40
CA TRP A 69 1.11 -10.78 -6.09
C TRP A 69 0.03 -9.95 -5.38
N SER A 70 -1.00 -10.59 -4.81
CA SER A 70 -2.00 -9.93 -3.96
C SER A 70 -1.36 -9.36 -2.69
N LYS A 71 -0.49 -10.10 -2.00
CA LYS A 71 0.23 -9.60 -0.81
C LYS A 71 1.15 -8.42 -1.16
N ARG A 72 1.87 -8.49 -2.28
CA ARG A 72 2.84 -7.46 -2.71
C ARG A 72 2.15 -6.21 -3.28
N ARG A 73 1.20 -6.37 -4.20
CA ARG A 73 0.57 -5.26 -4.95
C ARG A 73 -0.77 -4.84 -4.35
N GLY A 74 -1.57 -5.80 -3.87
CA GLY A 74 -2.96 -5.61 -3.44
C GLY A 74 -3.97 -5.66 -4.58
N ILE A 75 -3.53 -6.00 -5.79
CA ILE A 75 -4.34 -6.15 -7.00
C ILE A 75 -3.72 -7.28 -7.83
N TYR A 76 -4.56 -8.22 -8.26
CA TYR A 76 -4.22 -9.28 -9.22
C TYR A 76 -5.42 -9.55 -10.12
N THR A 77 -5.20 -9.75 -11.43
CA THR A 77 -6.28 -9.87 -12.43
C THR A 77 -7.15 -11.11 -12.24
N GLY A 78 -6.58 -12.21 -11.71
CA GLY A 78 -7.29 -13.45 -11.43
C GLY A 78 -7.92 -13.55 -10.03
N THR A 79 -7.95 -12.47 -9.25
CA THR A 79 -8.50 -12.48 -7.89
C THR A 79 -9.44 -11.30 -7.69
N PRO A 80 -10.61 -11.48 -7.05
CA PRO A 80 -11.47 -10.37 -6.71
C PRO A 80 -10.72 -9.26 -5.97
N MET A 81 -10.98 -8.00 -6.33
CA MET A 81 -10.35 -6.83 -5.71
C MET A 81 -10.50 -6.82 -4.18
N ARG A 82 -11.66 -7.27 -3.69
CA ARG A 82 -11.97 -7.36 -2.25
C ARG A 82 -10.99 -8.31 -1.54
N VAL A 83 -10.77 -9.51 -2.09
CA VAL A 83 -9.82 -10.49 -1.56
C VAL A 83 -8.40 -9.97 -1.65
N SER A 84 -7.99 -9.39 -2.78
CA SER A 84 -6.63 -8.85 -2.97
C SER A 84 -6.28 -7.77 -1.94
N LYS A 85 -7.24 -6.87 -1.64
CA LYS A 85 -7.09 -5.84 -0.61
C LYS A 85 -6.98 -6.44 0.80
N LEU A 86 -7.81 -7.42 1.12
CA LEU A 86 -7.78 -8.11 2.41
C LEU A 86 -6.48 -8.88 2.62
N LEU A 87 -5.99 -9.58 1.60
CA LEU A 87 -4.68 -10.25 1.65
C LEU A 87 -3.54 -9.26 1.86
N LYS A 88 -3.57 -8.10 1.22
CA LYS A 88 -2.55 -7.07 1.44
C LYS A 88 -2.62 -6.51 2.86
N LYS A 89 -3.83 -6.19 3.35
CA LYS A 89 -4.07 -5.75 4.73
C LYS A 89 -3.50 -6.79 5.69
N GLN A 90 -4.00 -8.03 5.66
CA GLN A 90 -3.59 -9.13 6.52
C GLN A 90 -2.19 -9.70 6.26
N LYS A 91 -1.36 -9.05 5.44
CA LYS A 91 -0.02 -9.55 5.06
C LYS A 91 -0.02 -10.99 4.56
N GLY A 92 -1.11 -11.43 3.93
CA GLY A 92 -1.32 -12.79 3.42
C GLY A 92 -1.42 -13.85 4.51
N ILE A 93 -1.81 -13.50 5.74
CA ILE A 93 -1.97 -14.40 6.87
C ILE A 93 -3.45 -14.52 7.24
N CYS A 94 -3.92 -15.74 7.48
CA CYS A 94 -5.26 -15.99 7.98
C CYS A 94 -5.35 -15.60 9.47
N PRO A 95 -6.29 -14.74 9.89
CA PRO A 95 -6.40 -14.27 11.27
C PRO A 95 -6.84 -15.36 12.26
N ILE A 96 -7.42 -16.48 11.81
CA ILE A 96 -7.85 -17.58 12.67
C ILE A 96 -6.71 -18.58 12.89
N CYS A 97 -6.24 -19.26 11.84
CA CYS A 97 -5.18 -20.28 11.98
C CYS A 97 -3.75 -19.72 12.00
N LYS A 98 -3.57 -18.42 11.73
CA LYS A 98 -2.27 -17.72 11.65
C LYS A 98 -1.31 -18.27 10.58
N GLN A 99 -1.80 -19.10 9.65
CA GLN A 99 -1.02 -19.60 8.52
C GLN A 99 -1.10 -18.66 7.30
N HIS A 100 -0.14 -18.80 6.40
CA HIS A 100 -0.11 -18.04 5.15
C HIS A 100 -1.12 -18.60 4.14
N PHE A 101 -1.69 -17.72 3.32
CA PHE A 101 -2.45 -18.12 2.15
C PHE A 101 -1.52 -18.55 1.01
N THR A 102 -1.90 -19.63 0.34
CA THR A 102 -1.27 -20.21 -0.83
C THR A 102 -2.20 -20.12 -2.04
N PRO A 103 -1.69 -20.19 -3.27
CA PRO A 103 -2.53 -20.12 -4.47
C PRO A 103 -3.59 -21.23 -4.57
N ASP A 104 -3.34 -22.37 -3.92
CA ASP A 104 -4.22 -23.55 -3.89
C ASP A 104 -5.31 -23.45 -2.81
N ASP A 105 -5.23 -22.45 -1.93
CA ASP A 105 -6.21 -22.25 -0.87
C ASP A 105 -7.54 -21.71 -1.41
N LEU A 106 -8.63 -22.26 -0.88
CA LEU A 106 -9.95 -21.65 -1.01
C LEU A 106 -10.09 -20.53 0.02
N ILE A 107 -10.07 -19.29 -0.46
CA ILE A 107 -10.19 -18.08 0.36
C ILE A 107 -11.60 -17.53 0.28
N GLU A 108 -12.20 -17.28 1.44
CA GLU A 108 -13.52 -16.69 1.58
C GLU A 108 -13.44 -15.35 2.33
N VAL A 109 -14.37 -14.45 2.02
CA VAL A 109 -14.50 -13.17 2.71
C VAL A 109 -15.57 -13.29 3.77
N ASP A 110 -15.17 -13.05 5.01
CA ASP A 110 -16.01 -13.16 6.21
C ASP A 110 -16.16 -11.80 6.90
N HIS A 111 -17.27 -11.63 7.61
CA HIS A 111 -17.52 -10.48 8.49
C HIS A 111 -17.03 -10.81 9.90
N ILE A 112 -16.13 -9.98 10.45
CA ILE A 112 -15.59 -10.13 11.81
C ILE A 112 -16.75 -10.14 12.81
N ILE A 113 -17.54 -9.07 12.85
CA ILE A 113 -18.87 -9.06 13.45
C ILE A 113 -19.83 -9.64 12.41
N PRO A 114 -20.51 -10.76 12.71
CA PRO A 114 -21.49 -11.34 11.80
C PRO A 114 -22.62 -10.36 11.47
N LYS A 115 -23.18 -10.44 10.25
CA LYS A 115 -24.33 -9.61 9.85
C LYS A 115 -25.53 -9.78 10.78
N SER A 116 -25.76 -11.00 11.27
CA SER A 116 -26.83 -11.33 12.23
C SER A 116 -26.67 -10.61 13.58
N LYS A 117 -25.45 -10.15 13.90
CA LYS A 117 -25.10 -9.38 15.11
C LYS A 117 -24.89 -7.89 14.82
N GLY A 118 -25.36 -7.39 13.66
CA GLY A 118 -25.28 -5.97 13.29
C GLY A 118 -23.97 -5.57 12.58
N GLY A 119 -23.13 -6.53 12.21
CA GLY A 119 -21.90 -6.27 11.45
C GLY A 119 -22.15 -5.66 10.07
N LYS A 120 -21.42 -4.60 9.74
CA LYS A 120 -21.55 -3.88 8.47
C LYS A 120 -20.64 -4.46 7.39
N ASP A 121 -21.03 -4.35 6.11
CA ASP A 121 -20.19 -4.72 4.96
C ASP A 121 -19.16 -3.63 4.65
N ARG A 122 -18.16 -3.46 5.52
CA ARG A 122 -17.11 -2.44 5.42
C ARG A 122 -15.74 -3.09 5.62
N TYR A 123 -14.69 -2.55 4.99
CA TYR A 123 -13.33 -3.14 5.01
C TYR A 123 -12.67 -3.20 6.41
N ASP A 124 -13.19 -2.46 7.39
CA ASP A 124 -12.80 -2.56 8.79
C ASP A 124 -13.35 -3.84 9.44
N ASN A 125 -14.55 -4.26 9.06
CA ASN A 125 -15.27 -5.45 9.51
C ASN A 125 -15.12 -6.67 8.58
N LEU A 126 -14.31 -6.59 7.53
CA LEU A 126 -14.07 -7.70 6.61
C LEU A 126 -12.70 -8.33 6.84
N GLN A 127 -12.66 -9.65 6.70
CA GLN A 127 -11.43 -10.45 6.74
C GLN A 127 -11.47 -11.55 5.66
N ALA A 128 -10.29 -11.90 5.14
CA ALA A 128 -10.08 -13.09 4.30
C ALA A 128 -9.71 -14.27 5.20
N LEU A 129 -10.41 -15.39 5.05
CA LEU A 129 -10.20 -16.62 5.80
C LEU A 129 -9.97 -17.80 4.85
N HIS A 130 -9.25 -18.82 5.31
CA HIS A 130 -9.33 -20.14 4.67
C HIS A 130 -10.76 -20.67 4.85
N ARG A 131 -11.27 -21.40 3.85
CA ARG A 131 -12.64 -21.98 3.90
C ARG A 131 -12.93 -22.74 5.21
N HIS A 132 -12.02 -23.62 5.64
CA HIS A 132 -12.19 -24.37 6.89
C HIS A 132 -12.18 -23.46 8.15
N CYS A 133 -11.43 -22.35 8.12
CA CYS A 133 -11.42 -21.36 9.20
C CYS A 133 -12.72 -20.57 9.23
N HIS A 134 -13.28 -20.25 8.07
CA HIS A 134 -14.58 -19.60 7.96
C HIS A 134 -15.68 -20.49 8.52
N ASP A 135 -15.74 -21.77 8.11
CA ASP A 135 -16.70 -22.74 8.65
C ASP A 135 -16.60 -22.86 10.19
N ALA A 136 -15.38 -22.91 10.73
CA ALA A 136 -15.15 -22.98 12.18
C ALA A 136 -15.61 -21.69 12.89
N LYS A 137 -15.36 -20.52 12.31
CA LYS A 137 -15.83 -19.24 12.86
C LYS A 137 -17.35 -19.16 12.82
N SER A 138 -17.98 -19.43 11.68
CA SER A 138 -19.45 -19.35 11.54
C SER A 138 -20.18 -20.27 12.51
N LYS A 139 -19.61 -21.44 12.80
CA LYS A 139 -20.11 -22.35 13.85
C LYS A 139 -19.98 -21.79 15.25
N ASN A 140 -19.08 -20.86 15.52
CA ASN A 140 -18.90 -20.27 16.84
C ASN A 140 -19.44 -18.83 16.94
N ASP A 141 -19.98 -18.26 15.85
CA ASP A 141 -20.49 -16.89 15.81
C ASP A 141 -21.60 -16.62 16.84
N TYR A 142 -22.33 -17.66 17.28
CA TYR A 142 -23.35 -17.54 18.33
C TYR A 142 -22.81 -17.58 19.76
N LEU A 143 -21.58 -18.06 19.96
CA LEU A 143 -20.95 -18.22 21.28
C LEU A 143 -20.31 -16.92 21.77
N TYR A 144 -20.01 -15.98 20.87
CA TYR A 144 -19.33 -14.73 21.21
C TYR A 144 -20.30 -13.56 21.26
N ASP A 145 -20.16 -12.73 22.29
CA ASP A 145 -20.73 -11.38 22.27
C ASP A 145 -19.80 -10.44 21.50
N TRP A 146 -20.10 -10.27 20.21
CA TRP A 146 -19.37 -9.41 19.28
C TRP A 146 -19.60 -7.91 19.54
N LEU A 147 -20.61 -7.55 20.34
CA LEU A 147 -20.93 -6.15 20.64
C LEU A 147 -20.10 -5.61 21.81
N ASP A 148 -19.61 -6.48 22.70
CA ASP A 148 -18.93 -6.09 23.95
C ASP A 148 -17.40 -6.27 23.90
N ASN A 149 -16.86 -6.97 22.88
CA ASN A 149 -15.44 -7.31 22.81
C ASN A 149 -14.72 -6.59 21.67
N GLY A 150 -13.90 -5.59 22.04
CA GLY A 150 -13.05 -4.80 21.16
C GLY A 150 -12.05 -5.65 20.37
N TYR A 151 -12.48 -6.14 19.21
CA TYR A 151 -11.55 -6.66 18.21
C TYR A 151 -10.66 -5.50 17.76
N GLU A 152 -9.35 -5.72 17.84
CA GLU A 152 -8.36 -4.74 17.44
C GLU A 152 -7.56 -5.30 16.27
N TRP A 153 -7.25 -4.43 15.31
CA TRP A 153 -6.28 -4.73 14.28
C TRP A 153 -4.93 -4.19 14.74
N LYS A 154 -4.08 -5.05 15.30
CA LYS A 154 -2.72 -4.69 15.68
C LYS A 154 -1.74 -5.26 14.66
N ASP A 155 -0.96 -4.39 14.03
CA ASP A 155 0.00 -4.76 12.98
C ASP A 155 -0.61 -5.63 11.87
N ASP A 156 -1.86 -5.31 11.49
CA ASP A 156 -2.68 -6.05 10.54
C ASP A 156 -2.98 -7.51 10.91
N VAL A 157 -2.85 -7.84 12.19
CA VAL A 157 -3.33 -9.09 12.78
C VAL A 157 -4.59 -8.78 13.57
N LEU A 158 -5.67 -9.49 13.26
CA LEU A 158 -6.88 -9.42 14.07
C LEU A 158 -6.59 -10.07 15.43
N THR A 159 -6.67 -9.27 16.48
CA THR A 159 -6.71 -9.72 17.86
C THR A 159 -8.15 -9.66 18.31
N VAL A 160 -8.76 -10.84 18.42
CA VAL A 160 -10.04 -10.99 19.10
C VAL A 160 -9.70 -11.37 20.55
N PRO A 161 -10.28 -10.73 21.56
CA PRO A 161 -10.23 -11.27 22.91
C PRO A 161 -10.87 -12.66 22.85
N THR A 162 -10.05 -13.70 22.84
CA THR A 162 -10.53 -15.05 23.12
C THR A 162 -11.11 -14.98 24.52
N THR A 163 -12.44 -15.02 24.61
CA THR A 163 -13.16 -14.76 25.86
C THR A 163 -12.63 -15.63 27.00
N ARG A 164 -12.45 -14.96 28.15
CA ARG A 164 -12.33 -15.44 29.53
C ARG A 164 -12.57 -16.93 29.73
N ASP A 165 -11.54 -17.60 30.28
CA ASP A 165 -11.70 -18.80 31.11
C ASP A 165 -12.72 -18.59 32.23
#